data_AF-A0A0K2X3F8-F1
#
_entry.id   AF-A0A0K2X3F8-F1
#
_cell.length_a   1.000
_cell.length_b   1.000
_cell.length_c   1.000
_cell.angle_alpha   90.00
_cell.angle_beta   90.00
_cell.angle_gamma   90.00
#
_symmetry.space_group_name_H-M   'P 1'
#
loop_
_entity.id
_entity.type
_entity.pdbx_description
1 polymer ?
#
loop_
_entity_poly.entity_id
_entity_poly.type
_entity_poly.pdbx_seq_one_letter_code
_entity_poly.pdbx_strand_id
1 'polypeptide(L)'
;MTIYIHENAELQVARRAILCSHILLVLLLGATALGAIAFLQKSVTPDFKALSPSAVGFYFLVWLAMFACQIFGYYKLAKVGRNLLIFRCIAFPYIADALLSLFLLLVMPQASITQLFNFKIITFFLYAYYSYKLFCELSRVTDERFFRQGILLLGFCLTLLLFIVGISRGALILFSLLFLVGMLVGWGMIFMGFFRLKQINTP
;
A
#
# COMPACT_ATOMS: atom_id res chain seq x y z
N MET A 1 4.02 28.08 6.12
CA MET A 1 2.87 28.48 6.98
C MET A 1 2.41 27.25 7.75
N THR A 2 2.07 27.36 9.03
CA THR A 2 1.57 26.22 9.81
C THR A 2 0.05 26.25 9.86
N ILE A 3 -0.59 25.12 9.56
CA ILE A 3 -2.04 24.94 9.56
C ILE A 3 -2.37 23.87 10.60
N TYR A 4 -3.18 24.23 11.60
CA TYR A 4 -3.63 23.28 12.62
C TYR A 4 -4.86 22.50 12.14
N ILE A 5 -4.90 21.20 12.46
CA ILE A 5 -6.01 20.32 12.04
C ILE A 5 -7.34 20.75 12.64
N HIS A 6 -7.35 21.19 13.90
CA HIS A 6 -8.60 21.56 14.57
C HIS A 6 -9.26 22.79 13.93
N GLU A 7 -8.48 23.63 13.24
CA GLU A 7 -8.96 24.86 12.58
C GLU A 7 -9.36 24.64 11.12
N ASN A 8 -8.99 23.52 10.50
CA ASN A 8 -9.20 23.27 9.07
C ASN A 8 -10.05 22.03 8.81
N ALA A 9 -11.31 22.25 8.42
CA ALA A 9 -12.26 21.18 8.13
C ALA A 9 -11.83 20.27 6.96
N GLU A 10 -11.19 20.81 5.91
CA GLU A 10 -10.71 19.99 4.79
C GLU A 10 -9.61 19.02 5.23
N LEU A 11 -8.74 19.45 6.13
CA LEU A 11 -7.65 18.63 6.66
C LEU A 11 -8.15 17.53 7.61
N GLN A 12 -9.21 17.81 8.39
CA GLN A 12 -9.89 16.79 9.20
C GLN A 12 -10.53 15.71 8.32
N VAL A 13 -11.20 16.12 7.24
CA VAL A 13 -11.79 15.21 6.26
C VAL A 13 -10.70 14.37 5.58
N ALA A 14 -9.60 15.00 5.16
CA ALA A 14 -8.45 14.31 4.58
C ALA A 14 -7.91 13.23 5.54
N ARG A 15 -7.67 13.59 6.80
CA ARG A 15 -7.19 12.66 7.84
C ARG A 15 -8.14 11.49 8.04
N ARG A 16 -9.45 11.74 8.17
CA ARG A 16 -10.46 10.69 8.35
C ARG A 16 -10.49 9.73 7.15
N ALA A 17 -10.44 10.26 5.93
CA ALA A 17 -10.43 9.46 4.71
C ALA A 17 -9.18 8.57 4.61
N ILE A 18 -7.99 9.11 4.95
CA ILE A 18 -6.75 8.34 4.97
C ILE A 18 -6.80 7.25 6.05
N LEU A 19 -7.25 7.56 7.26
CA LEU A 19 -7.35 6.55 8.33
C LEU A 19 -8.37 5.45 7.97
N CYS A 20 -9.50 5.82 7.36
CA CYS A 20 -10.49 4.87 6.86
C CYS A 20 -9.88 3.93 5.81
N SER A 21 -9.10 4.46 4.85
CA SER A 21 -8.47 3.61 3.83
C SER A 21 -7.49 2.60 4.43
N HIS A 22 -6.80 2.95 5.51
CA HIS A 22 -5.90 2.02 6.20
C HIS A 22 -6.67 0.93 6.95
N ILE A 23 -7.81 1.26 7.57
CA ILE A 23 -8.68 0.26 8.20
C ILE A 23 -9.20 -0.72 7.14
N LEU A 24 -9.66 -0.22 5.99
CA LEU A 24 -10.09 -1.05 4.87
C LEU A 24 -8.96 -1.93 4.34
N LEU A 25 -7.74 -1.41 4.23
CA LEU A 25 -6.56 -2.18 3.84
C LEU A 25 -6.29 -3.33 4.81
N VAL A 26 -6.32 -3.08 6.12
CA VAL A 26 -6.10 -4.11 7.14
C VAL A 26 -7.18 -5.19 7.08
N LEU A 27 -8.46 -4.80 6.95
CA LEU A 27 -9.56 -5.75 6.79
C LEU A 27 -9.38 -6.61 5.53
N LEU A 28 -8.95 -6.00 4.44
CA LEU A 28 -8.72 -6.69 3.17
C LEU A 28 -7.53 -7.66 3.25
N LEU A 29 -6.43 -7.27 3.90
CA LEU A 29 -5.29 -8.14 4.18
C LEU A 29 -5.67 -9.29 5.13
N GLY A 30 -6.51 -9.02 6.13
CA GLY A 30 -7.03 -10.05 7.03
C GLY A 30 -7.91 -11.08 6.29
N ALA A 31 -8.84 -10.60 5.45
CA ALA A 31 -9.72 -11.46 4.66
C ALA A 31 -8.94 -12.33 3.66
N THR A 32 -7.94 -11.76 3.00
CA THR A 32 -7.08 -12.50 2.06
C THR A 32 -6.20 -13.52 2.78
N ALA A 33 -5.64 -13.19 3.95
CA ALA A 33 -4.87 -14.13 4.75
C ALA A 33 -5.73 -15.31 5.25
N LEU A 34 -6.92 -15.04 5.79
CA LEU A 34 -7.86 -16.08 6.21
C LEU A 34 -8.29 -16.98 5.05
N GLY A 35 -8.57 -16.38 3.89
CA GLY A 35 -8.85 -17.12 2.66
C GLY A 35 -7.68 -18.04 2.29
N ALA A 36 -6.46 -17.50 2.23
CA ALA A 36 -5.26 -18.28 1.90
C ALA A 36 -5.03 -19.45 2.86
N ILE A 37 -5.21 -19.26 4.17
CA ILE A 37 -5.09 -20.33 5.18
C ILE A 37 -6.15 -21.42 4.95
N ALA A 38 -7.41 -21.03 4.72
CA ALA A 38 -8.48 -21.98 4.45
C ALA A 38 -8.25 -22.80 3.17
N PHE A 39 -7.63 -22.20 2.15
CA PHE A 39 -7.22 -22.90 0.93
C PHE A 39 -6.05 -23.86 1.15
N LEU A 40 -5.02 -23.43 1.88
CA LEU A 40 -3.85 -24.27 2.21
C LEU A 40 -4.25 -25.53 2.99
N GLN A 41 -5.21 -25.41 3.92
CA GLN A 41 -5.73 -26.55 4.68
C GLN A 41 -6.45 -27.60 3.82
N LYS A 42 -6.96 -27.22 2.65
CA LYS A 42 -7.71 -28.14 1.78
C LYS A 42 -6.84 -28.99 0.85
N SER A 43 -5.52 -28.75 0.76
CA SER A 43 -4.61 -29.45 -0.17
C SER A 43 -5.07 -29.46 -1.65
N VAL A 44 -5.95 -28.53 -2.02
CA VAL A 44 -6.45 -28.36 -3.38
C VAL A 44 -5.64 -27.24 -4.04
N THR A 45 -5.16 -27.46 -5.26
CA THR A 45 -4.54 -26.41 -6.08
C THR A 45 -5.48 -25.20 -6.15
N PRO A 46 -5.04 -23.99 -5.80
CA PRO A 46 -5.91 -22.83 -5.73
C PRO A 46 -6.51 -22.54 -7.10
N ASP A 47 -7.82 -22.78 -7.25
CA ASP A 47 -8.60 -22.42 -8.43
C ASP A 47 -9.51 -21.24 -8.08
N PHE A 48 -9.33 -20.12 -8.79
CA PHE A 48 -10.18 -18.93 -8.65
C PHE A 48 -11.66 -19.22 -8.94
N LYS A 49 -11.96 -20.28 -9.70
CA LYS A 49 -13.34 -20.71 -9.99
C LYS A 49 -14.07 -21.28 -8.76
N ALA A 50 -13.33 -21.65 -7.71
CA ALA A 50 -13.91 -22.17 -6.46
C ALA A 50 -14.41 -21.05 -5.52
N LEU A 51 -14.07 -19.78 -5.80
CA LEU A 51 -14.55 -18.64 -5.02
C LEU A 51 -15.97 -18.28 -5.44
N SER A 52 -16.85 -18.02 -4.46
CA SER A 52 -18.21 -17.57 -4.79
C SER A 52 -18.15 -16.21 -5.51
N PRO A 53 -18.92 -16.02 -6.59
CA PRO A 53 -18.95 -14.74 -7.30
C PRO A 53 -19.27 -13.54 -6.40
N SER A 54 -20.10 -13.76 -5.37
CA SER A 54 -20.44 -12.76 -4.36
C SER A 54 -19.25 -12.36 -3.49
N ALA A 55 -18.41 -13.32 -3.07
CA ALA A 55 -17.21 -13.03 -2.28
C ALA A 55 -16.16 -12.27 -3.11
N VAL A 56 -15.98 -12.65 -4.38
CA VAL A 56 -15.09 -11.95 -5.31
C VAL A 56 -15.59 -10.52 -5.57
N GLY A 57 -16.90 -10.34 -5.79
CA GLY A 57 -17.51 -9.02 -5.96
C GLY A 57 -17.33 -8.13 -4.73
N PHE A 58 -17.57 -8.67 -3.53
CA PHE A 58 -17.35 -7.96 -2.28
C PHE A 58 -15.87 -7.55 -2.09
N TYR A 59 -14.93 -8.46 -2.39
CA TYR A 59 -13.50 -8.18 -2.34
C TYR A 59 -13.10 -7.00 -3.24
N PHE A 60 -13.59 -6.98 -4.49
CA PHE A 60 -13.34 -5.86 -5.40
C PHE A 60 -13.98 -4.56 -4.94
N LEU A 61 -15.18 -4.61 -4.35
CA LEU A 61 -15.86 -3.44 -3.82
C LEU A 61 -15.06 -2.82 -2.66
N VAL A 62 -14.53 -3.65 -1.75
CA VAL A 62 -13.68 -3.18 -0.64
C VAL A 62 -12.37 -2.59 -1.17
N TRP A 63 -11.75 -3.21 -2.19
CA TRP A 63 -10.59 -2.66 -2.88
C TRP A 63 -10.87 -1.28 -3.48
N LEU A 64 -12.01 -1.13 -4.16
CA LEU A 64 -12.42 0.13 -4.77
C LEU A 64 -12.70 1.21 -3.71
N ALA A 65 -13.37 0.85 -2.62
CA ALA A 65 -13.65 1.76 -1.51
C ALA A 65 -12.35 2.23 -0.84
N MET A 66 -11.42 1.30 -0.59
CA MET A 66 -10.08 1.60 -0.07
C MET A 66 -9.34 2.59 -0.97
N PHE A 67 -9.27 2.30 -2.27
CA PHE A 67 -8.65 3.17 -3.27
C PHE A 67 -9.30 4.57 -3.29
N ALA A 68 -10.64 4.64 -3.33
CA ALA A 68 -11.36 5.91 -3.36
C ALA A 68 -11.10 6.77 -2.10
N CYS A 69 -11.18 6.17 -0.90
CA CYS A 69 -10.86 6.86 0.35
C CYS A 69 -9.41 7.36 0.36
N GLN A 70 -8.48 6.55 -0.13
CA GLN A 70 -7.07 6.91 -0.15
C GLN A 70 -6.79 8.06 -1.11
N ILE A 71 -7.23 7.96 -2.37
CA ILE A 71 -7.08 9.00 -3.39
C ILE A 71 -7.73 10.31 -2.93
N PHE A 72 -8.97 10.25 -2.43
CA PHE A 72 -9.68 11.43 -1.94
C PHE A 72 -8.94 12.09 -0.77
N GLY A 73 -8.52 11.30 0.22
CA GLY A 73 -7.83 11.80 1.39
C GLY A 73 -6.50 12.47 1.06
N TYR A 74 -5.67 11.82 0.25
CA TYR A 74 -4.37 12.36 -0.17
C TYR A 74 -4.50 13.52 -1.16
N TYR A 75 -5.56 13.57 -1.98
CA TYR A 75 -5.86 14.71 -2.83
C TYR A 75 -6.20 15.95 -2.00
N LYS A 76 -7.10 15.81 -1.02
CA LYS A 76 -7.44 16.91 -0.09
C LYS A 76 -6.22 17.37 0.70
N LEU A 77 -5.42 16.43 1.21
CA LEU A 77 -4.17 16.75 1.90
C LEU A 77 -3.20 17.54 1.01
N ALA A 78 -3.00 17.09 -0.24
CA ALA A 78 -2.14 17.77 -1.20
C ALA A 78 -2.64 19.18 -1.54
N LYS A 79 -3.97 19.36 -1.64
CA LYS A 79 -4.60 20.66 -1.88
C LYS A 79 -4.36 21.63 -0.72
N VAL A 80 -4.62 21.21 0.52
CA VAL A 80 -4.43 22.05 1.72
C VAL A 80 -2.95 22.32 1.98
N GLY A 81 -2.10 21.29 1.87
CA GLY A 81 -0.65 21.40 2.07
C GLY A 81 0.10 22.05 0.90
N ARG A 82 -0.60 22.43 -0.18
CA ARG A 82 -0.03 22.95 -1.44
C ARG A 82 1.12 22.08 -1.99
N ASN A 83 1.03 20.77 -1.77
CA ASN A 83 2.05 19.81 -2.16
C ASN A 83 1.43 18.67 -2.97
N LEU A 84 1.35 18.88 -4.29
CA LEU A 84 0.85 17.90 -5.25
C LEU A 84 1.70 16.62 -5.31
N LEU A 85 2.95 16.64 -4.82
CA LEU A 85 3.81 15.46 -4.80
C LEU A 85 3.24 14.38 -3.88
N ILE A 86 2.63 14.76 -2.76
CA ILE A 86 1.98 13.82 -1.83
C ILE A 86 0.92 12.99 -2.57
N PHE A 87 0.05 13.66 -3.33
CA PHE A 87 -0.98 13.01 -4.11
C PHE A 87 -0.39 12.11 -5.21
N ARG A 88 0.61 12.61 -5.94
CA ARG A 88 1.28 11.84 -6.99
C ARG A 88 1.92 10.56 -6.45
N CYS A 89 2.50 10.60 -5.26
CA CYS A 89 3.12 9.42 -4.66
C CYS A 89 2.13 8.30 -4.34
N ILE A 90 0.85 8.63 -4.14
CA ILE A 90 -0.20 7.63 -3.91
C ILE A 90 -0.87 7.20 -5.21
N ALA A 91 -1.22 8.15 -6.08
CA ALA A 91 -1.99 7.85 -7.28
C ALA A 91 -1.18 7.11 -8.35
N PHE A 92 0.09 7.46 -8.54
CA PHE A 92 0.88 6.94 -9.65
C PHE A 92 1.17 5.43 -9.56
N PRO A 93 1.48 4.85 -8.39
CA PRO A 93 1.61 3.40 -8.23
C PRO A 93 0.36 2.63 -8.66
N TYR A 94 -0.83 3.11 -8.30
CA TYR A 94 -2.09 2.47 -8.70
C TYR A 94 -2.32 2.50 -10.21
N ILE A 95 -2.06 3.64 -10.84
CA ILE A 95 -2.21 3.80 -12.29
C ILE A 95 -1.23 2.88 -13.01
N ALA A 96 0.03 2.88 -12.58
CA ALA A 96 1.06 2.03 -13.17
C ALA A 96 0.76 0.53 -12.98
N ASP A 97 0.25 0.12 -11.80
CA ASP A 97 -0.15 -1.27 -11.58
C ASP A 97 -1.33 -1.67 -12.48
N ALA A 98 -2.33 -0.80 -12.63
CA ALA A 98 -3.47 -1.06 -13.50
C ALA A 98 -3.04 -1.20 -14.97
N LEU A 99 -2.18 -0.29 -15.45
CA LEU A 99 -1.63 -0.34 -16.81
C LEU A 99 -0.78 -1.59 -17.03
N LEU A 100 0.08 -1.94 -16.08
CA LEU A 100 0.91 -3.14 -16.17
C LEU A 100 0.04 -4.42 -16.16
N SER A 101 -1.00 -4.44 -15.34
CA SER A 101 -1.96 -5.56 -15.28
C SER A 101 -2.73 -5.71 -16.59
N LEU A 102 -3.18 -4.59 -17.17
CA LEU A 102 -3.88 -4.59 -18.45
C LEU A 102 -2.95 -5.04 -19.58
N PHE A 103 -1.72 -4.52 -19.62
CA PHE A 103 -0.71 -4.93 -20.59
C PHE A 103 -0.44 -6.44 -20.52
N LEU A 104 -0.28 -6.97 -19.30
CA LEU A 104 -0.03 -8.39 -19.08
C LEU A 104 -1.22 -9.25 -19.53
N LEU A 105 -2.45 -8.81 -19.28
CA LEU A 105 -3.67 -9.48 -19.74
C LEU A 105 -3.73 -9.55 -21.28
N LEU A 106 -3.31 -8.48 -21.97
CA LEU A 106 -3.32 -8.39 -23.43
C LEU A 106 -2.21 -9.19 -24.10
N VAL A 107 -0.99 -9.16 -23.54
CA VAL A 107 0.20 -9.79 -24.13
C VAL A 107 0.32 -11.26 -23.75
N MET A 108 -0.08 -11.63 -22.54
CA MET A 108 0.03 -13.00 -22.01
C MET A 108 -1.31 -13.49 -21.43
N PRO A 109 -2.35 -13.67 -22.26
CA PRO A 109 -3.69 -14.04 -21.80
C PRO A 109 -3.74 -15.44 -21.14
N GLN A 110 -2.74 -16.29 -21.39
CA GLN A 110 -2.60 -17.62 -20.78
C GLN A 110 -1.42 -17.69 -19.80
N ALA A 111 -0.96 -16.55 -19.26
CA ALA A 111 0.10 -16.53 -18.27
C ALA A 111 -0.26 -17.40 -17.05
N SER A 112 0.67 -18.26 -16.65
CA SER A 112 0.55 -18.99 -15.40
C SER A 112 0.57 -18.03 -14.20
N ILE A 113 -0.01 -18.45 -13.07
CA ILE A 113 0.00 -17.67 -11.82
C ILE A 113 1.43 -17.26 -11.42
N THR A 114 2.42 -18.14 -11.65
CA THR A 114 3.83 -17.85 -11.37
C THR A 114 4.40 -16.74 -12.26
N GLN A 115 4.03 -16.71 -13.54
CA GLN A 115 4.44 -15.64 -14.46
C GLN A 115 3.78 -14.31 -14.10
N LEU A 116 2.49 -14.33 -13.73
CA LEU A 116 1.78 -13.16 -13.23
C LEU A 116 2.45 -12.61 -11.96
N PHE A 117 2.81 -13.50 -11.03
CA PHE A 117 3.49 -13.14 -9.78
C PHE A 117 4.87 -12.53 -10.05
N ASN A 118 5.68 -13.11 -10.93
CA ASN A 118 7.00 -12.58 -11.29
C ASN A 118 6.91 -11.18 -11.91
N PHE A 119 5.91 -10.92 -12.75
CA PHE A 119 5.68 -9.58 -13.30
C PHE A 119 5.28 -8.56 -12.23
N LYS A 120 4.49 -8.98 -11.24
CA LYS A 120 4.08 -8.13 -10.11
C LYS A 120 5.23 -7.73 -9.18
N ILE A 121 6.39 -8.36 -9.28
CA ILE A 121 7.62 -7.90 -8.59
C ILE A 121 8.01 -6.49 -9.04
N ILE A 122 7.80 -6.15 -10.32
CA ILE A 122 8.06 -4.80 -10.84
C ILE A 122 7.15 -3.79 -10.16
N THR A 123 5.85 -4.10 -10.06
CA THR A 123 4.90 -3.25 -9.34
C THR A 123 5.31 -3.08 -7.89
N PHE A 124 5.82 -4.14 -7.25
CA PHE A 124 6.28 -4.06 -5.88
C PHE A 124 7.39 -3.02 -5.70
N PHE A 125 8.45 -3.05 -6.50
CA PHE A 125 9.52 -2.04 -6.42
C PHE A 125 9.00 -0.63 -6.68
N LEU A 126 8.02 -0.49 -7.57
CA LEU A 126 7.34 0.77 -7.81
C LEU A 126 6.62 1.27 -6.54
N TYR A 127 5.81 0.43 -5.89
CA TYR A 127 5.15 0.77 -4.63
C TYR A 127 6.14 1.11 -3.52
N ALA A 128 7.24 0.37 -3.40
CA ALA A 128 8.28 0.65 -2.41
C ALA A 128 8.92 2.04 -2.63
N TYR A 129 9.30 2.35 -3.87
CA TYR A 129 9.89 3.64 -4.23
C TYR A 129 8.93 4.82 -3.95
N TYR A 130 7.67 4.71 -4.36
CA TYR A 130 6.70 5.78 -4.12
C TYR A 130 6.27 5.88 -2.66
N SER A 131 6.26 4.77 -1.91
CA SER A 131 6.05 4.80 -0.46
C SER A 131 7.19 5.51 0.25
N TYR A 132 8.45 5.24 -0.13
CA TYR A 132 9.61 5.98 0.36
C TYR A 132 9.46 7.48 0.09
N LYS A 133 9.13 7.85 -1.16
CA LYS A 133 8.95 9.26 -1.55
C LYS A 133 7.80 9.92 -0.77
N LEU A 134 6.71 9.20 -0.55
CA LEU A 134 5.61 9.66 0.29
C LEU A 134 6.06 9.93 1.72
N PHE A 135 6.82 9.02 2.34
CA PHE A 135 7.34 9.24 3.69
C PHE A 135 8.25 10.47 3.78
N CYS A 136 9.09 10.72 2.77
CA CYS A 136 9.91 11.93 2.70
C CYS A 136 9.05 13.19 2.66
N GLU A 137 8.03 13.24 1.80
CA GLU A 137 7.13 14.39 1.68
C GLU A 137 6.29 14.59 2.95
N LEU A 138 5.76 13.51 3.54
CA LEU A 138 5.00 13.57 4.78
C LEU A 138 5.88 14.00 5.95
N SER A 139 7.11 13.49 6.07
CA SER A 139 8.05 13.94 7.11
C SER A 139 8.39 15.42 6.96
N ARG A 140 8.51 15.93 5.74
CA ARG A 140 8.81 17.35 5.48
C ARG A 140 7.64 18.24 5.89
N VAL A 141 6.41 17.81 5.58
CA VAL A 141 5.19 18.62 5.80
C VAL A 141 4.66 18.50 7.22
N THR A 142 4.94 17.43 7.97
CA THR A 142 4.31 17.19 9.28
C THR A 142 5.27 17.26 10.47
N ASP A 143 6.58 17.19 10.22
CA ASP A 143 7.64 17.02 11.24
C ASP A 143 7.43 15.83 12.21
N GLU A 144 6.53 14.90 11.86
CA GLU A 144 6.22 13.73 12.68
C GLU A 144 7.31 12.66 12.55
N ARG A 145 7.82 12.21 13.69
CA ARG A 145 8.92 11.21 13.77
C ARG A 145 8.55 9.86 13.16
N PHE A 146 7.26 9.52 13.16
CA PHE A 146 6.76 8.26 12.62
C PHE A 146 7.03 8.13 11.12
N PHE A 147 6.93 9.22 10.35
CA PHE A 147 7.22 9.16 8.92
C PHE A 147 8.72 8.96 8.65
N ARG A 148 9.61 9.59 9.45
CA ARG A 148 11.06 9.34 9.35
C ARG A 148 11.44 7.90 9.70
N GLN A 149 10.83 7.36 10.74
CA GLN A 149 11.03 5.95 11.12
C GLN A 149 10.54 5.00 10.02
N GLY A 150 9.44 5.35 9.33
CA GLY A 150 8.96 4.61 8.15
C GLY A 150 9.99 4.54 7.03
N ILE A 151 10.74 5.61 6.76
CA ILE A 151 11.83 5.64 5.77
C ILE A 151 12.92 4.62 6.14
N LEU A 152 13.41 4.69 7.38
CA LEU A 152 14.47 3.81 7.87
C LEU A 152 14.07 2.35 7.79
N LEU A 153 12.83 2.05 8.16
CA LEU A 153 12.30 0.70 8.11
C LEU A 153 12.18 0.19 6.67
N LEU A 154 11.68 1.01 5.75
CA LEU A 154 11.54 0.62 4.34
C LEU A 154 12.92 0.35 3.73
N GLY A 155 13.92 1.18 4.04
CA GLY A 155 15.32 0.93 3.65
C GLY A 155 15.92 -0.33 4.27
N PHE A 156 15.65 -0.59 5.56
CA PHE A 156 16.10 -1.80 6.25
C PHE A 156 15.48 -3.06 5.63
N CYS A 157 14.16 -3.06 5.41
CA CYS A 157 13.46 -4.16 4.74
C CYS A 157 14.01 -4.42 3.35
N LEU A 158 14.29 -3.37 2.56
CA LEU A 158 14.81 -3.52 1.19
C LEU A 158 16.26 -4.03 1.16
N THR A 159 17.08 -3.62 2.13
CA THR A 159 18.46 -4.11 2.28
C THR A 159 18.47 -5.59 2.67
N LEU A 160 17.66 -5.95 3.66
CA LEU A 160 17.52 -7.32 4.15
C LEU A 160 16.95 -8.23 3.04
N LEU A 161 16.04 -7.70 2.22
CA LEU A 161 15.50 -8.35 1.04
C LEU A 161 16.58 -8.65 -0.01
N LEU A 162 17.44 -7.68 -0.36
CA LEU A 162 18.56 -7.89 -1.29
C LEU A 162 19.58 -8.90 -0.77
N PHE A 163 19.84 -8.89 0.55
CA PHE A 163 20.75 -9.83 1.20
C PHE A 163 20.23 -11.28 1.11
N ILE A 164 18.93 -11.49 1.34
CA ILE A 164 18.29 -12.82 1.31
C ILE A 164 18.24 -13.40 -0.11
N VAL A 165 17.96 -12.58 -1.13
CA VAL A 165 17.96 -13.02 -2.54
C VAL A 165 19.35 -13.51 -2.97
N GLY A 166 20.42 -12.95 -2.41
CA GLY A 166 21.80 -13.36 -2.69
C GLY A 166 22.21 -14.72 -2.10
N ILE A 167 21.46 -15.28 -1.15
CA ILE A 167 21.91 -16.44 -0.35
C ILE A 167 21.34 -17.77 -0.85
N SER A 168 20.07 -17.87 -1.26
CA SER A 168 19.53 -19.13 -1.80
C SER A 168 18.18 -19.00 -2.52
N ARG A 169 17.87 -19.95 -3.42
CA ARG A 169 16.56 -20.09 -4.09
C ARG A 169 15.41 -20.45 -3.12
N GLY A 170 15.71 -21.09 -1.99
CA GLY A 170 14.72 -21.44 -0.95
C GLY A 170 14.23 -20.23 -0.14
N ALA A 171 14.85 -19.07 -0.34
CA ALA A 171 14.59 -17.87 0.44
C ALA A 171 13.35 -17.08 0.00
N LEU A 172 12.64 -17.51 -1.05
CA LEU A 172 11.43 -16.86 -1.57
C LEU A 172 10.26 -16.79 -0.58
N ILE A 173 10.09 -17.81 0.27
CA ILE A 173 9.04 -17.81 1.29
C ILE A 173 9.39 -16.80 2.40
N LEU A 174 10.64 -16.83 2.88
CA LEU A 174 11.13 -15.90 3.90
C LEU A 174 11.10 -14.45 3.38
N PHE A 175 11.46 -14.25 2.11
CA PHE A 175 11.36 -13.00 1.38
C PHE A 175 9.92 -12.47 1.38
N SER A 176 8.95 -13.33 1.07
CA SER A 176 7.53 -12.96 1.00
C SER A 176 6.97 -12.56 2.37
N LEU A 177 7.39 -13.27 3.43
CA LEU A 177 6.98 -12.99 4.81
C LEU A 177 7.57 -11.67 5.33
N LEU A 178 8.88 -11.46 5.18
CA LEU A 178 9.55 -10.21 5.56
C LEU A 178 8.99 -9.01 4.80
N PHE A 179 8.64 -9.22 3.53
CA PHE A 179 7.99 -8.21 2.73
C PHE A 179 6.61 -7.85 3.28
N LEU A 180 5.76 -8.83 3.58
CA LEU A 180 4.44 -8.59 4.18
C LEU A 180 4.56 -7.81 5.50
N VAL A 181 5.50 -8.19 6.36
CA VAL A 181 5.77 -7.49 7.63
C VAL A 181 6.24 -6.06 7.37
N GLY A 182 7.21 -5.85 6.48
CA GLY A 182 7.70 -4.52 6.13
C GLY A 182 6.61 -3.61 5.58
N MET A 183 5.75 -4.14 4.71
CA MET A 183 4.58 -3.43 4.20
C MET A 183 3.63 -3.06 5.35
N LEU A 184 3.21 -4.02 6.17
CA LEU A 184 2.29 -3.80 7.29
C LEU A 184 2.82 -2.75 8.28
N VAL A 185 4.08 -2.86 8.67
CA VAL A 185 4.69 -1.90 9.59
C VAL A 185 4.82 -0.54 8.91
N GLY A 186 5.23 -0.46 7.64
CA GLY A 186 5.26 0.79 6.88
C GLY A 186 3.90 1.50 6.85
N TRP A 187 2.84 0.80 6.42
CA TRP A 187 1.48 1.35 6.47
C TRP A 187 1.03 1.68 7.90
N GLY A 188 1.45 0.91 8.90
CA GLY A 188 1.23 1.20 10.32
C GLY A 188 1.87 2.51 10.76
N MET A 189 3.08 2.82 10.28
CA MET A 189 3.75 4.10 10.55
C MET A 189 3.01 5.28 9.93
N ILE A 190 2.46 5.10 8.72
CA ILE A 190 1.61 6.11 8.08
C ILE A 190 0.35 6.33 8.91
N PHE A 191 -0.33 5.25 9.30
CA PHE A 191 -1.52 5.31 10.14
C PHE A 191 -1.25 6.04 11.46
N MET A 192 -0.19 5.67 12.17
CA MET A 192 0.19 6.31 13.44
C MET A 192 0.56 7.78 13.26
N GLY A 193 1.27 8.12 12.18
CA GLY A 193 1.59 9.49 11.81
C GLY A 193 0.32 10.32 11.62
N PHE A 194 -0.66 9.85 10.84
CA PHE A 194 -1.93 10.55 10.66
C PHE A 194 -2.83 10.53 11.89
N PHE A 195 -2.77 9.48 12.71
CA PHE A 195 -3.53 9.40 13.96
C PHE A 195 -3.02 10.42 14.99
N ARG A 196 -1.71 10.70 15.01
CA ARG A 196 -1.12 11.68 15.93
C ARG A 196 -0.98 13.08 15.34
N LEU A 197 -1.19 13.22 14.03
CA LEU A 197 -1.06 14.49 13.32
C LEU A 197 -1.90 15.59 13.99
N LYS A 198 -1.23 16.68 14.38
CA LYS A 198 -1.86 17.88 14.94
C LYS A 198 -1.86 19.07 13.99
N GLN A 199 -0.83 19.16 13.14
CA GLN A 199 -0.60 20.29 12.25
C GLN A 199 0.13 19.85 10.99
N ILE A 200 0.09 20.69 9.97
CA ILE A 200 0.91 20.58 8.76
C ILE A 200 1.60 21.92 8.48
N ASN A 201 2.84 21.85 8.01
CA ASN A 201 3.64 22.97 7.56
C ASN A 201 3.60 23.00 6.03
N THR A 202 3.06 24.07 5.46
CA THR A 202 3.21 24.33 4.04
C THR A 202 4.61 24.91 3.78
N PRO A 203 5.26 24.54 2.66
CA PRO A 203 6.36 25.32 2.12
C PRO A 203 5.94 26.77 1.82
#